data_AF-B3M5C7-F1
#
_entry.id   AF-B3M5C7-F1
#
_cell.length_a   1.000
_cell.length_b   1.000
_cell.length_c   1.000
_cell.angle_alpha   90.00
_cell.angle_beta   90.00
_cell.angle_gamma   90.00
#
_symmetry.space_group_name_H-M   'P 1'
#
loop_
_entity.id
_entity.type
_entity.pdbx_description
1 polymer ?
#
loop_
_entity_poly.entity_id
_entity_poly.type
_entity_poly.pdbx_seq_one_letter_code
_entity_poly.pdbx_strand_id
1 'polypeptide(L)'
;MFEKSFNMNQKQSNTFQRMFKNMFDDRGRSSAGKSHESREHQKERKDKDQERKREQERKKQEHQKQEKEKDQERQREHEFRSRDKEERKQEKHMHDDSAHMQASFGDSPGEMEKFDLEFDQEMEKFDQKLCQLGVRAKTLATMWKAKLRVKPHSVEEARSRNIIANYLTKCSGEGVFEMEPFNHIPPPLDLVTLRNKMFLTRETTCRAISLNTQKDSNSHLAQLLANSSDGGEFLKELPVPRNGAFFILHMRPN
;
A
#
# COMPACT_ATOMS: atom_id res chain seq x y z
N MET A 1 -38.56 17.33 15.44
CA MET A 1 -38.99 18.47 14.59
C MET A 1 -38.23 18.39 13.28
N PHE A 2 -38.84 18.85 12.17
CA PHE A 2 -38.49 18.71 10.74
C PHE A 2 -38.99 17.41 10.09
N GLU A 3 -40.19 17.43 9.46
CA GLU A 3 -40.53 17.77 8.05
C GLU A 3 -40.77 16.43 7.30
N LYS A 4 -41.97 15.91 7.01
CA LYS A 4 -43.20 16.37 6.33
C LYS A 4 -43.01 16.88 4.89
N SER A 5 -43.54 16.05 3.97
CA SER A 5 -44.15 16.35 2.67
C SER A 5 -43.27 16.19 1.43
N PHE A 6 -43.65 15.26 0.54
CA PHE A 6 -44.03 15.55 -0.85
C PHE A 6 -44.56 14.27 -1.50
N ASN A 7 -45.88 14.19 -1.72
CA ASN A 7 -46.48 13.18 -2.58
C ASN A 7 -47.65 13.85 -3.30
N MET A 8 -47.49 14.11 -4.60
CA MET A 8 -48.57 14.63 -5.43
C MET A 8 -48.43 14.15 -6.88
N ASN A 9 -49.57 13.63 -7.37
CA ASN A 9 -50.05 13.67 -8.74
C ASN A 9 -49.31 12.89 -9.85
N GLN A 10 -49.85 11.70 -10.16
CA GLN A 10 -49.86 11.17 -11.53
C GLN A 10 -51.19 10.46 -11.83
N LYS A 11 -52.29 11.22 -11.75
CA LYS A 11 -53.60 10.83 -12.31
C LYS A 11 -54.04 11.91 -13.29
N GLN A 12 -53.48 11.88 -14.51
CA GLN A 12 -54.00 12.58 -15.69
C GLN A 12 -53.12 12.23 -16.88
N SER A 13 -53.40 11.10 -17.54
CA SER A 13 -53.02 10.85 -18.94
C SER A 13 -53.47 9.44 -19.31
N ASN A 14 -54.40 9.35 -20.25
CA ASN A 14 -54.73 8.20 -21.12
C ASN A 14 -56.23 7.98 -21.37
N THR A 15 -57.04 9.02 -21.15
CA THR A 15 -58.30 9.22 -21.90
C THR A 15 -58.07 9.42 -23.42
N PHE A 16 -56.81 9.54 -23.86
CA PHE A 16 -56.45 9.73 -25.28
C PHE A 16 -56.23 8.44 -26.09
N GLN A 17 -56.26 7.25 -25.48
CA GLN A 17 -56.01 5.99 -26.21
C GLN A 17 -57.27 5.31 -26.78
N ARG A 18 -58.48 5.88 -26.61
CA ARG A 18 -59.73 5.24 -27.06
C ARG A 18 -60.30 5.70 -28.40
N MET A 19 -59.73 6.72 -29.05
CA MET A 19 -60.29 7.28 -30.30
C MET A 19 -59.67 6.77 -31.61
N PHE A 20 -58.61 5.95 -31.57
CA PHE A 20 -58.00 5.40 -32.79
C PHE A 20 -58.38 3.94 -33.11
N LYS A 21 -59.39 3.39 -32.42
CA LYS A 21 -59.74 1.96 -32.55
C LYS A 21 -60.67 1.62 -33.73
N ASN A 22 -61.30 2.57 -34.40
CA ASN A 22 -62.35 2.27 -35.39
C ASN A 22 -62.24 3.09 -36.68
N MET A 23 -61.15 2.96 -37.46
CA MET A 23 -61.09 3.66 -38.75
C MET A 23 -60.29 2.99 -39.86
N PHE A 24 -60.19 1.66 -39.88
CA PHE A 24 -59.71 0.94 -41.08
C PHE A 24 -60.39 -0.42 -41.23
N ASP A 25 -61.73 -0.40 -41.27
CA ASP A 25 -62.51 -1.39 -42.01
C ASP A 25 -63.09 -0.66 -43.22
N ASP A 26 -62.44 -0.80 -44.37
CA ASP A 26 -63.06 -1.03 -45.68
C ASP A 26 -62.10 -0.65 -46.79
N ARG A 27 -61.51 -1.67 -47.42
CA ARG A 27 -61.14 -1.67 -48.84
C ARG A 27 -60.57 -3.05 -49.20
N GLY A 28 -61.24 -3.73 -50.12
CA GLY A 28 -60.55 -4.66 -51.02
C GLY A 28 -61.15 -6.06 -51.14
N ARG A 29 -62.29 -6.16 -51.83
CA ARG A 29 -62.55 -7.31 -52.72
C ARG A 29 -61.38 -7.44 -53.69
N SER A 30 -60.68 -8.58 -53.69
CA SER A 30 -60.23 -9.28 -54.92
C SER A 30 -59.31 -10.47 -54.62
N SER A 31 -59.38 -11.45 -55.52
CA SER A 31 -58.40 -12.51 -55.78
C SER A 31 -58.40 -13.73 -54.84
N ALA A 32 -59.20 -14.72 -55.24
CA ALA A 32 -58.81 -16.12 -55.09
C ALA A 32 -57.49 -16.32 -55.85
N GLY A 33 -56.38 -16.52 -55.12
CA GLY A 33 -55.08 -16.76 -55.75
C GLY A 33 -53.85 -16.35 -54.94
N LYS A 34 -53.86 -16.37 -53.60
CA LYS A 34 -52.66 -16.15 -52.76
C LYS A 34 -52.72 -16.91 -51.43
N SER A 35 -52.96 -18.21 -51.46
CA SER A 35 -53.03 -19.03 -50.23
C SER A 35 -51.64 -19.48 -49.71
N HIS A 36 -50.56 -19.29 -50.48
CA HIS A 36 -49.21 -19.70 -50.07
C HIS A 36 -48.39 -18.56 -49.44
N GLU A 37 -48.34 -17.36 -50.04
CA GLU A 37 -47.60 -16.20 -49.49
C GLU A 37 -48.15 -15.73 -48.12
N SER A 38 -49.47 -15.73 -47.94
CA SER A 38 -50.09 -15.30 -46.67
C SER A 38 -49.78 -16.24 -45.52
N ARG A 39 -49.56 -17.53 -45.81
CA ARG A 39 -49.25 -18.57 -44.82
C ARG A 39 -47.80 -18.51 -44.36
N GLU A 40 -46.87 -18.17 -45.26
CA GLU A 40 -45.47 -17.94 -44.92
C GLU A 40 -45.30 -16.67 -44.09
N HIS A 41 -45.96 -15.57 -44.46
CA HIS A 41 -45.88 -14.32 -43.72
C HIS A 41 -46.51 -14.42 -42.31
N GLN A 42 -47.55 -15.26 -42.17
CA GLN A 42 -48.16 -15.55 -40.86
C GLN A 42 -47.31 -16.49 -40.00
N LYS A 43 -46.51 -17.37 -40.62
CA LYS A 43 -45.54 -18.23 -39.92
C LYS A 43 -44.34 -17.41 -39.41
N GLU A 44 -43.80 -16.52 -40.24
CA GLU A 44 -42.68 -15.64 -39.86
C GLU A 44 -43.04 -14.71 -38.69
N ARG A 45 -44.27 -14.20 -38.64
CA ARG A 45 -44.77 -13.41 -37.50
C ARG A 45 -44.84 -14.23 -36.21
N LYS A 46 -45.30 -15.49 -36.29
CA LYS A 46 -45.34 -16.40 -35.13
C LYS A 46 -43.94 -16.74 -34.62
N ASP A 47 -43.00 -16.95 -35.53
CA ASP A 47 -41.61 -17.26 -35.18
C ASP A 47 -40.92 -16.06 -34.50
N LYS A 48 -41.14 -14.84 -35.03
CA LYS A 48 -40.65 -13.59 -34.40
C LYS A 48 -41.26 -13.33 -33.02
N ASP A 49 -42.55 -13.59 -32.85
CA ASP A 49 -43.19 -13.44 -31.53
C ASP A 49 -42.70 -14.51 -30.54
N GLN A 50 -42.45 -15.74 -31.00
CA GLN A 50 -41.90 -16.79 -30.17
C GLN A 50 -40.45 -16.50 -29.75
N GLU A 51 -39.65 -15.91 -30.65
CA GLU A 51 -38.28 -15.48 -30.36
C GLU A 51 -38.25 -14.35 -29.33
N ARG A 52 -39.08 -13.32 -29.49
CA ARG A 52 -39.23 -12.23 -28.50
C ARG A 52 -39.62 -12.75 -27.13
N LYS A 53 -40.51 -13.74 -27.07
CA LYS A 53 -40.92 -14.38 -25.81
C LYS A 53 -39.75 -15.08 -25.13
N ARG A 54 -38.93 -15.82 -25.88
CA ARG A 54 -37.72 -16.48 -25.36
C ARG A 54 -36.67 -15.47 -24.87
N GLU A 55 -36.47 -14.37 -25.60
CA GLU A 55 -35.54 -13.32 -25.21
C GLU A 55 -35.98 -12.64 -23.90
N GLN A 56 -37.28 -12.36 -23.77
CA GLN A 56 -37.85 -11.76 -22.56
C GLN A 56 -37.71 -12.70 -21.35
N GLU A 57 -37.86 -14.00 -21.55
CA GLU A 57 -37.66 -15.02 -20.51
C GLU A 57 -36.19 -15.12 -20.08
N ARG A 58 -35.23 -15.07 -21.02
CA ARG A 58 -33.79 -15.03 -20.69
C ARG A 58 -33.43 -13.80 -19.87
N LYS A 59 -33.91 -12.61 -20.25
CA LYS A 59 -33.68 -11.36 -19.48
C LYS A 59 -34.25 -11.46 -18.07
N LYS A 60 -35.43 -12.08 -17.91
CA LYS A 60 -36.04 -12.29 -16.58
C LYS A 60 -35.23 -13.25 -15.72
N GLN A 61 -34.71 -14.34 -16.29
CA GLN A 61 -33.83 -15.28 -15.59
C GLN A 61 -32.51 -14.64 -15.18
N GLU A 62 -31.91 -13.82 -16.05
CA GLU A 62 -30.66 -13.12 -15.76
C GLU A 62 -30.83 -12.09 -14.65
N HIS A 63 -31.92 -11.32 -14.66
CA HIS A 63 -32.24 -10.38 -13.57
C HIS A 63 -32.44 -11.12 -12.23
N GLN A 64 -33.15 -12.24 -12.22
CA GLN A 64 -33.31 -13.05 -11.01
C GLN A 64 -31.99 -13.62 -10.50
N LYS A 65 -31.06 -13.98 -11.39
CA LYS A 65 -29.73 -14.46 -10.99
C LYS A 65 -28.90 -13.33 -10.37
N GLN A 66 -28.92 -12.14 -10.98
CA GLN A 66 -28.23 -10.97 -10.45
C GLN A 66 -28.78 -10.52 -9.08
N GLU A 67 -30.10 -10.57 -8.87
CA GLU A 67 -30.67 -10.27 -7.55
C GLU A 67 -30.21 -11.25 -6.48
N LYS A 68 -30.24 -12.55 -6.77
CA LYS A 68 -29.75 -13.58 -5.84
C LYS A 68 -28.26 -13.41 -5.50
N GLU A 69 -27.46 -13.01 -6.49
CA GLU A 69 -26.04 -12.76 -6.28
C GLU A 69 -25.80 -11.52 -5.40
N LYS A 70 -26.54 -10.44 -5.63
CA LYS A 70 -26.50 -9.24 -4.76
C LYS A 70 -26.95 -9.54 -3.33
N ASP A 71 -27.94 -10.40 -3.14
CA ASP A 71 -28.39 -10.81 -1.80
C ASP A 71 -27.32 -11.63 -1.08
N GLN A 72 -26.67 -12.57 -1.78
CA GLN A 72 -25.53 -13.32 -1.21
C GLN A 72 -24.34 -12.42 -0.87
N GLU A 73 -24.03 -11.43 -1.70
CA GLU A 73 -22.96 -10.47 -1.44
C GLU A 73 -23.24 -9.65 -0.17
N ARG A 74 -24.47 -9.13 -0.02
CA ARG A 74 -24.89 -8.41 1.19
C ARG A 74 -24.80 -9.27 2.45
N GLN A 75 -25.14 -10.55 2.34
CA GLN A 75 -25.03 -11.49 3.48
C GLN A 75 -23.57 -11.70 3.90
N ARG A 76 -22.66 -11.88 2.93
CA ARG A 76 -21.21 -12.00 3.20
C ARG A 76 -20.63 -10.75 3.84
N GLU A 77 -21.03 -9.56 3.37
CA GLU A 77 -20.57 -8.30 3.97
C GLU A 77 -21.04 -8.15 5.43
N HIS A 78 -22.28 -8.56 5.73
CA HIS A 78 -22.82 -8.54 7.08
C HIS A 78 -22.08 -9.51 8.02
N GLU A 79 -21.77 -10.73 7.55
CA GLU A 79 -20.97 -11.71 8.31
C GLU A 79 -19.57 -11.18 8.60
N PHE A 80 -18.90 -10.60 7.60
CA PHE A 80 -17.57 -10.00 7.75
C PHE A 80 -17.58 -8.87 8.79
N ARG A 81 -18.55 -7.95 8.71
CA ARG A 81 -18.69 -6.86 9.69
C ARG A 81 -19.03 -7.35 11.10
N SER A 82 -19.73 -8.47 11.21
CA SER A 82 -20.07 -9.06 12.52
C SER A 82 -18.83 -9.70 13.16
N ARG A 83 -18.03 -10.41 12.37
CA ARG A 83 -16.76 -11.00 12.82
C ARG A 83 -15.75 -9.94 13.27
N ASP A 84 -15.56 -8.87 12.50
CA ASP A 84 -14.65 -7.76 12.88
C ASP A 84 -15.07 -7.10 14.20
N LYS A 85 -16.39 -6.96 14.44
CA LYS A 85 -16.90 -6.45 15.72
C LYS A 85 -16.67 -7.42 16.88
N GLU A 86 -16.71 -8.72 16.64
CA GLU A 86 -16.47 -9.74 17.65
C GLU A 86 -14.99 -9.84 18.01
N GLU A 87 -14.10 -9.82 17.01
CA GLU A 87 -12.65 -9.76 17.21
C GLU A 87 -12.24 -8.52 18.02
N ARG A 88 -12.77 -7.33 17.71
CA ARG A 88 -12.53 -6.11 18.51
C ARG A 88 -13.06 -6.19 19.94
N LYS A 89 -14.14 -6.95 20.19
CA LYS A 89 -14.65 -7.16 21.56
C LYS A 89 -13.74 -8.13 22.32
N GLN A 90 -13.24 -9.16 21.66
CA GLN A 90 -12.31 -10.12 22.25
C GLN A 90 -10.97 -9.47 22.58
N GLU A 91 -10.44 -8.60 21.70
CA GLU A 91 -9.24 -7.80 21.98
C GLU A 91 -9.41 -6.89 23.20
N LYS A 92 -10.58 -6.24 23.35
CA LYS A 92 -10.86 -5.41 24.53
C LYS A 92 -10.91 -6.23 25.82
N HIS A 93 -11.53 -7.41 25.81
CA HIS A 93 -11.61 -8.27 26.99
C HIS A 93 -10.22 -8.79 27.42
N MET A 94 -9.36 -9.15 26.46
CA MET A 94 -7.98 -9.54 26.75
C MET A 94 -7.14 -8.39 27.33
N HIS A 95 -7.46 -7.14 26.98
CA HIS A 95 -6.74 -5.97 27.48
C HIS A 95 -7.18 -5.52 28.88
N ASP A 96 -8.46 -5.71 29.25
CA ASP A 96 -8.99 -5.41 30.59
C ASP A 96 -8.59 -6.48 31.62
N ASP A 97 -8.57 -7.77 31.24
CA ASP A 97 -8.09 -8.84 32.12
C ASP A 97 -6.58 -8.75 32.38
N SER A 98 -5.81 -8.28 31.39
CA SER A 98 -4.36 -8.03 31.56
C SER A 98 -4.08 -6.85 32.49
N ALA A 99 -5.00 -5.87 32.60
CA ALA A 99 -4.87 -4.77 33.56
C ALA A 99 -5.24 -5.21 34.99
N HIS A 100 -6.16 -6.16 35.16
CA HIS A 100 -6.58 -6.62 36.49
C HIS A 100 -5.62 -7.64 37.12
N MET A 101 -4.98 -8.50 36.33
CA MET A 101 -3.99 -9.47 36.82
C MET A 101 -2.63 -8.84 37.20
N GLN A 102 -2.33 -7.62 36.73
CA GLN A 102 -1.06 -6.92 37.00
C GLN A 102 -1.03 -6.18 38.34
N ALA A 103 -2.12 -6.19 39.10
CA ALA A 103 -2.22 -5.48 40.39
C ALA A 103 -1.92 -6.35 41.63
N SER A 104 -1.63 -7.65 41.48
CA SER A 104 -1.53 -8.57 42.63
C SER A 104 -0.21 -9.34 42.78
N PHE A 105 0.80 -9.14 41.93
CA PHE A 105 2.13 -9.70 42.14
C PHE A 105 3.19 -8.63 41.90
N GLY A 106 4.10 -8.51 42.88
CA GLY A 106 4.97 -7.36 43.12
C GLY A 106 5.96 -6.99 42.02
N ASP A 107 6.49 -5.78 42.19
CA ASP A 107 7.47 -5.09 41.36
C ASP A 107 7.10 -4.96 39.88
N SER A 108 6.34 -3.91 39.58
CA SER A 108 6.41 -3.31 38.26
C SER A 108 7.88 -3.00 37.96
N PRO A 109 8.49 -3.58 36.90
CA PRO A 109 9.84 -3.25 36.51
C PRO A 109 9.92 -1.74 36.32
N GLY A 110 10.91 -1.11 36.96
CA GLY A 110 11.11 0.33 36.84
C GLY A 110 11.20 0.72 35.36
N GLU A 111 10.78 1.93 34.99
CA GLU A 111 10.71 2.35 33.57
C GLU A 111 11.99 2.03 32.77
N MET A 112 13.15 2.09 33.42
CA MET A 112 14.45 1.73 32.84
C MET A 112 14.54 0.26 32.41
N GLU A 113 14.06 -0.66 33.24
CA GLU A 113 14.10 -2.11 32.95
C GLU A 113 13.16 -2.45 31.79
N LYS A 114 12.02 -1.74 31.69
CA LYS A 114 11.16 -1.84 30.51
C LYS A 114 11.88 -1.37 29.24
N PHE A 115 12.63 -0.27 29.29
CA PHE A 115 13.41 0.18 28.14
C PHE A 115 14.55 -0.77 27.79
N ASP A 116 15.17 -1.43 28.76
CA ASP A 116 16.19 -2.45 28.50
C ASP A 116 15.59 -3.68 27.83
N LEU A 117 14.44 -4.18 28.31
CA LEU A 117 13.74 -5.30 27.69
C LEU A 117 13.31 -4.99 26.23
N GLU A 118 12.76 -3.79 26.00
CA GLU A 118 12.40 -3.33 24.65
C GLU A 118 13.64 -3.23 23.73
N PHE A 119 14.78 -2.79 24.28
CA PHE A 119 16.02 -2.68 23.53
C PHE A 119 16.56 -4.05 23.11
N ASP A 120 16.58 -5.01 24.04
CA ASP A 120 17.10 -6.34 23.79
C ASP A 120 16.29 -7.07 22.71
N GLN A 121 14.96 -7.00 22.79
CA GLN A 121 14.07 -7.53 21.75
C GLN A 121 14.34 -6.89 20.37
N GLU A 122 14.58 -5.58 20.34
CA GLU A 122 14.83 -4.88 19.08
C GLU A 122 16.22 -5.18 18.51
N MET A 123 17.22 -5.39 19.37
CA MET A 123 18.56 -5.82 18.98
C MET A 123 18.59 -7.24 18.43
N GLU A 124 17.76 -8.14 18.95
CA GLU A 124 17.63 -9.49 18.39
C GLU A 124 17.09 -9.45 16.96
N LYS A 125 16.04 -8.65 16.71
CA LYS A 125 15.51 -8.44 15.36
C LYS A 125 16.54 -7.78 14.45
N PHE A 126 17.30 -6.83 14.97
CA PHE A 126 18.37 -6.17 14.22
C PHE A 126 19.43 -7.18 13.78
N ASP A 127 19.86 -8.06 14.69
CA ASP A 127 20.87 -9.08 14.44
C ASP A 127 20.45 -10.07 13.35
N GLN A 128 19.18 -10.47 13.32
CA GLN A 128 18.64 -11.30 12.24
C GLN A 128 18.76 -10.62 10.87
N LYS A 129 18.58 -9.30 10.81
CA LYS A 129 18.68 -8.52 9.57
C LYS A 129 20.12 -8.19 9.17
N LEU A 130 21.06 -8.15 10.12
CA LEU A 130 22.48 -7.89 9.83
C LEU A 130 23.06 -8.88 8.81
N CYS A 131 22.63 -10.15 8.84
CA CYS A 131 23.12 -11.20 7.95
C CYS A 131 22.93 -10.85 6.46
N GLN A 132 21.89 -10.08 6.13
CA GLN A 132 21.51 -9.74 4.75
C GLN A 132 22.24 -8.50 4.22
N LEU A 133 22.97 -7.77 5.07
CA LEU A 133 23.67 -6.56 4.69
C LEU A 133 25.00 -6.85 3.95
N GLY A 134 25.44 -5.92 3.10
CA GLY A 134 26.77 -5.94 2.50
C GLY A 134 27.89 -5.69 3.53
N VAL A 135 29.14 -6.02 3.20
CA VAL A 135 30.29 -5.96 4.14
C VAL A 135 30.48 -4.57 4.78
N ARG A 136 30.41 -3.50 3.97
CA ARG A 136 30.52 -2.12 4.47
C ARG A 136 29.38 -1.79 5.44
N ALA A 137 28.14 -2.06 5.03
CA ALA A 137 26.96 -1.82 5.86
C ALA A 137 27.01 -2.63 7.17
N LYS A 138 27.41 -3.91 7.14
CA LYS A 138 27.62 -4.74 8.33
C LYS A 138 28.63 -4.14 9.30
N THR A 139 29.72 -3.59 8.77
CA THR A 139 30.76 -2.94 9.58
C THR A 139 30.18 -1.73 10.32
N LEU A 140 29.52 -0.82 9.59
CA LEU A 140 28.87 0.35 10.19
C LEU A 140 27.79 -0.05 11.18
N ALA A 141 26.95 -1.02 10.82
CA ALA A 141 25.89 -1.55 11.67
C ALA A 141 26.43 -2.12 12.99
N THR A 142 27.58 -2.81 12.95
CA THR A 142 28.25 -3.34 14.13
C THR A 142 28.78 -2.23 15.03
N MET A 143 29.35 -1.17 14.45
CA MET A 143 29.81 -0.01 15.22
C MET A 143 28.63 0.74 15.88
N TRP A 144 27.55 0.93 15.13
CA TRP A 144 26.31 1.51 15.64
C TRP A 144 25.69 0.66 16.76
N LYS A 145 25.66 -0.67 16.59
CA LYS A 145 25.23 -1.61 17.63
C LYS A 145 26.08 -1.50 18.89
N ALA A 146 27.41 -1.43 18.74
CA ALA A 146 28.32 -1.27 19.88
C ALA A 146 28.05 0.04 20.62
N LYS A 147 27.80 1.15 19.90
CA LYS A 147 27.42 2.44 20.49
C LYS A 147 26.09 2.35 21.25
N LEU A 148 25.09 1.68 20.69
CA LEU A 148 23.77 1.54 21.32
C LEU A 148 23.79 0.60 22.54
N ARG A 149 24.71 -0.37 22.59
CA ARG A 149 24.85 -1.27 23.75
C ARG A 149 25.49 -0.62 24.98
N VAL A 150 26.02 0.61 24.85
CA VAL A 150 26.48 1.37 26.02
C VAL A 150 25.30 1.61 26.95
N LYS A 151 25.48 1.33 28.24
CA LYS A 151 24.42 1.47 29.24
C LYS A 151 24.01 2.94 29.34
N PRO A 152 22.71 3.27 29.19
CA PRO A 152 22.23 4.64 29.32
C PRO A 152 22.31 5.11 30.78
N HIS A 153 22.62 6.40 30.96
CA HIS A 153 22.74 7.05 32.27
C HIS A 153 21.44 7.73 32.71
N SER A 154 20.49 7.91 31.78
CA SER A 154 19.20 8.53 32.02
C SER A 154 18.07 7.84 31.25
N VAL A 155 16.84 8.04 31.71
CA VAL A 155 15.62 7.53 31.04
C VAL A 155 15.47 8.10 29.63
N GLU A 156 15.86 9.37 29.43
CA GLU A 156 15.81 10.02 28.12
C GLU A 156 16.84 9.43 27.14
N GLU A 157 18.03 9.08 27.65
CA GLU A 157 19.06 8.40 26.88
C GLU A 157 18.61 6.97 26.50
N ALA A 158 18.00 6.24 27.43
CA ALA A 158 17.42 4.92 27.16
C ALA A 158 16.30 4.98 26.10
N ARG A 159 15.42 5.98 26.20
CA ARG A 159 14.38 6.23 25.19
C ARG A 159 14.99 6.54 23.82
N SER A 160 16.03 7.37 23.78
CA SER A 160 16.72 7.74 22.54
C SER A 160 17.43 6.54 21.90
N ARG A 161 18.10 5.70 22.70
CA ARG A 161 18.67 4.42 22.29
C ARG A 161 17.64 3.55 21.59
N ASN A 162 16.47 3.37 22.21
CA ASN A 162 15.41 2.50 21.67
C ASN A 162 14.81 3.04 20.37
N ILE A 163 14.68 4.37 20.24
CA ILE A 163 14.22 5.01 19.01
C ILE A 163 15.22 4.76 17.86
N ILE A 164 16.52 4.99 18.11
CA ILE A 164 17.56 4.77 17.10
C ILE A 164 17.64 3.28 16.72
N ALA A 165 17.61 2.38 17.70
CA ALA A 165 17.59 0.93 17.49
C ALA A 165 16.44 0.49 16.59
N ASN A 166 15.21 0.90 16.94
CA ASN A 166 14.01 0.59 16.18
C ASN A 166 14.08 1.13 14.73
N TYR A 167 14.60 2.34 14.56
CA TYR A 167 14.81 2.92 13.24
C TYR A 167 15.78 2.07 12.40
N LEU A 168 16.95 1.74 12.95
CA LEU A 168 17.94 0.89 12.27
C LEU A 168 17.37 -0.48 11.88
N THR A 169 16.59 -1.11 12.76
CA THR A 169 15.94 -2.39 12.49
C THR A 169 14.87 -2.27 11.40
N LYS A 170 14.02 -1.25 11.43
CA LYS A 170 13.01 -1.03 10.39
C LYS A 170 13.64 -0.81 9.02
N CYS A 171 14.71 -0.02 9.00
CA CYS A 171 15.32 0.50 7.80
C CYS A 171 16.49 -0.31 7.23
N SER A 172 16.93 -1.38 7.89
CA SER A 172 18.11 -2.14 7.45
C SER A 172 17.96 -2.67 6.01
N GLY A 173 16.74 -2.96 5.55
CA GLY A 173 16.45 -3.39 4.18
C GLY A 173 16.38 -2.25 3.14
N GLU A 174 16.41 -0.99 3.57
CA GLU A 174 16.28 0.20 2.72
C GLU A 174 17.60 0.97 2.55
N GLY A 175 18.75 0.34 2.84
CA GLY A 175 20.05 0.98 2.65
C GLY A 175 20.36 2.07 3.68
N VAL A 176 19.87 1.94 4.93
CA VAL A 176 20.09 2.95 5.99
C VAL A 176 21.55 3.36 6.18
N PHE A 177 22.49 2.43 5.99
CA PHE A 177 23.93 2.66 6.12
C PHE A 177 24.57 3.32 4.89
N GLU A 178 23.79 3.70 3.89
CA GLU A 178 24.21 4.52 2.75
C GLU A 178 23.79 5.99 2.95
N MET A 179 22.87 6.24 3.89
CA MET A 179 22.32 7.56 4.18
C MET A 179 22.96 8.21 5.40
N GLU A 180 23.10 9.53 5.37
CA GLU A 180 23.49 10.26 6.55
C GLU A 180 22.44 10.14 7.65
N PRO A 181 22.86 10.02 8.92
CA PRO A 181 24.26 9.97 9.40
C PRO A 181 24.82 8.55 9.59
N PHE A 182 24.05 7.52 9.25
CA PHE A 182 24.43 6.12 9.51
C PHE A 182 25.48 5.58 8.51
N ASN A 183 25.74 6.32 7.43
CA ASN A 183 26.84 6.10 6.49
C ASN A 183 28.23 6.34 7.09
N HIS A 184 28.31 6.90 8.30
CA HIS A 184 29.52 7.14 9.05
C HIS A 184 29.54 6.37 10.37
N ILE A 185 30.73 6.27 10.94
CA ILE A 185 30.95 5.75 12.30
C ILE A 185 30.13 6.60 13.28
N PRO A 186 29.45 5.99 14.27
CA PRO A 186 28.71 6.75 15.27
C PRO A 186 29.60 7.79 15.96
N PRO A 187 29.19 9.08 15.97
CA PRO A 187 29.99 10.11 16.60
C PRO A 187 30.04 9.91 18.13
N PRO A 188 31.07 10.44 18.81
CA PRO A 188 31.21 10.35 20.27
C PRO A 188 30.26 11.31 21.00
N LEU A 189 29.03 11.47 20.51
CA LEU A 189 27.97 12.25 21.13
C LEU A 189 27.07 11.34 21.98
N ASP A 190 26.31 11.94 22.89
CA ASP A 190 25.23 11.30 23.63
C ASP A 190 24.06 10.94 22.71
N LEU A 191 23.32 9.89 23.06
CA LEU A 191 22.23 9.39 22.21
C LEU A 191 21.06 10.37 22.10
N VAL A 192 20.88 11.24 23.09
CA VAL A 192 19.83 12.27 23.09
C VAL A 192 20.12 13.34 22.05
N THR A 193 21.31 13.96 22.10
CA THR A 193 21.72 14.94 21.06
C THR A 193 21.71 14.31 19.68
N LEU A 194 22.17 13.07 19.59
CA LEU A 194 22.19 12.33 18.34
C LEU A 194 20.79 12.17 17.75
N ARG A 195 19.83 11.68 18.54
CA ARG A 195 18.43 11.54 18.15
C ARG A 195 17.84 12.89 17.71
N ASN A 196 18.12 13.95 18.45
CA ASN A 196 17.60 15.29 18.15
C ASN A 196 18.15 15.86 16.82
N LYS A 197 19.37 15.49 16.42
CA LYS A 197 19.97 15.89 15.14
C LYS A 197 19.43 15.10 13.95
N MET A 198 18.92 13.89 14.18
CA MET A 198 18.58 12.93 13.11
C MET A 198 17.09 12.93 12.72
N PHE A 199 16.25 13.71 13.40
CA PHE A 199 14.79 13.73 13.19
C PHE A 199 14.14 12.33 13.13
N LEU A 200 14.61 11.40 13.97
CA LEU A 200 14.10 10.03 14.01
C LEU A 200 12.83 9.99 14.86
N THR A 201 11.72 9.55 14.26
CA THR A 201 10.49 9.25 15.00
C THR A 201 10.20 7.74 14.95
N ARG A 202 9.28 7.25 15.80
CA ARG A 202 8.85 5.84 15.72
C ARG A 202 8.17 5.51 14.39
N GLU A 203 7.72 6.50 13.64
CA GLU A 203 6.92 6.38 12.42
C GLU A 203 7.68 6.78 11.15
N THR A 204 8.89 7.35 11.25
CA THR A 204 9.69 7.72 10.07
C THR A 204 10.07 6.47 9.28
N THR A 205 9.58 6.40 8.05
CA THR A 205 10.05 5.45 7.02
C THR A 205 11.36 5.95 6.43
N CYS A 206 12.24 5.04 5.99
CA CYS A 206 13.57 5.44 5.54
C CYS A 206 13.60 6.30 4.28
N ARG A 207 12.52 6.25 3.50
CA ARG A 207 12.32 7.12 2.34
C ARG A 207 12.00 8.58 2.67
N ALA A 208 11.67 8.92 3.93
CA ALA A 208 11.32 10.29 4.31
C ALA A 208 12.55 11.22 4.43
N ILE A 209 13.76 10.67 4.51
CA ILE A 209 15.00 11.42 4.28
C ILE A 209 15.23 11.47 2.78
N SER A 210 14.33 12.15 2.08
CA SER A 210 14.41 12.39 0.65
C SER A 210 15.73 13.07 0.30
N LEU A 211 16.62 12.33 -0.37
CA LEU A 211 17.10 12.65 -1.72
C LEU A 211 17.37 14.14 -2.02
N ASN A 212 18.13 14.84 -1.18
CA ASN A 212 18.69 16.14 -1.56
C ASN A 212 20.21 16.13 -1.74
N THR A 213 20.78 14.92 -1.82
CA THR A 213 22.15 14.69 -2.25
C THR A 213 22.19 13.56 -3.28
N GLN A 214 21.61 13.80 -4.46
CA GLN A 214 22.37 13.51 -5.68
C GLN A 214 23.59 14.45 -5.71
N LYS A 215 24.47 14.33 -4.72
CA LYS A 215 25.74 15.03 -4.72
C LYS A 215 26.68 14.10 -5.46
N ASP A 216 26.65 14.26 -6.78
CA ASP A 216 27.70 13.93 -7.72
C ASP A 216 28.66 12.85 -7.21
N SER A 217 28.31 11.57 -7.41
CA SER A 217 29.28 10.47 -7.35
C SER A 217 30.49 10.72 -8.27
N ASN A 218 30.35 11.66 -9.20
CA ASN A 218 31.40 12.16 -10.08
C ASN A 218 32.18 13.37 -9.54
N SER A 219 31.87 13.97 -8.39
CA SER A 219 32.60 15.17 -7.91
C SER A 219 34.05 14.86 -7.54
N HIS A 220 34.29 13.75 -6.85
CA HIS A 220 35.64 13.30 -6.51
C HIS A 220 36.43 12.86 -7.75
N LEU A 221 35.78 12.18 -8.69
CA LEU A 221 36.38 11.80 -9.98
C LEU A 221 36.69 13.03 -10.83
N ALA A 222 35.79 14.01 -10.89
CA ALA A 222 36.00 15.28 -11.57
C ALA A 222 37.15 16.07 -10.93
N GLN A 223 37.28 16.08 -9.60
CA GLN A 223 38.44 16.70 -8.93
C GLN A 223 39.75 15.97 -9.23
N LEU A 224 39.74 14.64 -9.33
CA LEU A 224 40.93 13.83 -9.62
C LEU A 224 41.39 14.01 -11.08
N LEU A 225 40.43 14.12 -12.00
CA LEU A 225 40.67 14.30 -13.43
C LEU A 225 40.87 15.77 -13.82
N ALA A 226 40.46 16.74 -12.99
CA ALA A 226 40.68 18.16 -13.25
C ALA A 226 42.16 18.55 -13.37
N ASN A 227 43.06 17.75 -12.79
CA ASN A 227 44.51 17.97 -12.87
C ASN A 227 45.19 17.15 -13.98
N SER A 228 44.45 16.31 -14.73
CA SER A 228 44.99 15.64 -15.89
C SER A 228 45.00 16.59 -17.09
N SER A 229 45.91 16.38 -18.03
CA SER A 229 46.08 17.23 -19.21
C SER A 229 44.84 17.30 -20.12
N ASP A 230 43.97 16.30 -20.03
CA ASP A 230 42.79 16.10 -20.88
C ASP A 230 41.46 16.10 -20.11
N GLY A 231 41.47 16.41 -18.81
CA GLY A 231 40.26 16.34 -17.97
C GLY A 231 39.65 14.94 -17.85
N GLY A 232 40.39 13.89 -18.21
CA GLY A 232 39.96 12.50 -18.20
C GLY A 232 39.13 12.07 -19.40
N GLU A 233 39.10 12.84 -20.49
CA GLU A 233 38.44 12.46 -21.76
C GLU A 233 38.99 11.12 -22.30
N PHE A 234 40.31 10.89 -22.24
CA PHE A 234 40.90 9.62 -22.67
C PHE A 234 40.34 8.43 -21.88
N LEU A 235 40.14 8.58 -20.57
CA LEU A 235 39.63 7.50 -19.73
C LEU A 235 38.15 7.19 -20.00
N LYS A 236 37.38 8.14 -20.54
CA LYS A 236 35.97 7.91 -20.93
C LYS A 236 35.87 7.06 -22.19
N GLU A 237 36.86 7.11 -23.07
CA GLU A 237 36.91 6.32 -24.30
C GLU A 237 37.39 4.88 -24.07
N LEU A 238 38.02 4.61 -22.91
CA LEU A 238 38.49 3.27 -22.60
C LEU A 238 37.32 2.35 -22.22
N PRO A 239 37.31 1.11 -22.74
CA PRO A 239 36.32 0.13 -22.33
C PRO A 239 36.49 -0.19 -20.84
N VAL A 240 35.42 0.04 -20.05
CA VAL A 240 35.43 -0.28 -18.62
C VAL A 240 35.53 -1.80 -18.45
N PRO A 241 36.57 -2.32 -17.78
CA PRO A 241 36.69 -3.76 -17.54
C PRO A 241 35.48 -4.26 -16.75
N ARG A 242 34.72 -5.20 -17.33
CA ARG A 242 33.52 -5.74 -16.66
C ARG A 242 33.86 -6.52 -15.39
N ASN A 243 35.07 -7.08 -15.32
CA ASN A 243 35.65 -7.73 -14.15
C ASN A 243 37.17 -7.45 -14.13
N GLY A 244 37.70 -6.97 -13.00
CA GLY A 244 39.12 -6.66 -12.82
C GLY A 244 39.35 -5.39 -11.98
N ALA A 245 40.60 -5.08 -11.70
CA ALA A 245 41.02 -3.83 -11.08
C ALA A 245 41.95 -3.08 -12.05
N PHE A 246 41.86 -1.75 -12.08
CA PHE A 246 42.81 -0.89 -12.78
C PHE A 246 43.32 0.18 -11.81
N PHE A 247 44.50 0.72 -12.09
CA PHE A 247 45.10 1.81 -11.33
C PHE A 247 45.52 2.92 -12.29
N ILE A 248 45.39 4.17 -11.87
CA ILE A 248 45.80 5.35 -12.63
C ILE A 248 47.06 5.90 -11.95
N LEU A 249 48.16 5.96 -12.70
CA LEU A 249 49.41 6.53 -12.22
C LEU A 249 49.52 7.97 -12.72
N HIS A 250 49.47 8.93 -11.80
CA HIS A 250 49.66 10.35 -12.11
C HIS A 250 51.12 10.74 -11.85
N MET A 251 51.90 10.96 -12.91
CA MET A 251 53.30 11.39 -12.83
C MET A 251 53.41 12.89 -13.10
N ARG A 252 54.22 13.60 -12.30
CA ARG A 252 54.58 14.99 -12.60
C ARG A 252 55.79 14.99 -13.55
N PRO A 253 55.80 15.82 -14.61
CA PRO A 253 57.00 16.00 -15.41
C PRO A 253 58.11 16.62 -14.54
N ASN A 254 59.33 16.12 -14.70
CA ASN A 254 60.54 16.63 -14.04
C ASN A 254 60.95 17.99 -14.62
#